data_AF-A0A4G1WIN4-F1
#
_entry.id   AF-A0A4G1WIN4-F1
#
_cell.length_a   1.000
_cell.length_b   1.000
_cell.length_c   1.000
_cell.angle_alpha   90.00
_cell.angle_beta   90.00
_cell.angle_gamma   90.00
#
_symmetry.space_group_name_H-M   'P 1'
#
loop_
_entity.id
_entity.type
_entity.pdbx_description
1 polymer ?
#
loop_
_entity_poly.entity_id
_entity_poly.type
_entity_poly.pdbx_seq_one_letter_code
_entity_poly.pdbx_strand_id
1 'polypeptide(L)'
;MLKKYPCTMQHGQSDCAAAVVSTVLLSYKKELSIMKIREIIGTDMYGTTVSGIVSGLNKLNFTVKAVRVALEDLTPKLTFPAILQVKNDLGQNHFVVLHSIKEKINGTRITK
;
A
#
# COMPACT_ATOMS: atom_id res chain seq x y z
N MET A 1 -23.66 0.44 -1.23
CA MET A 1 -22.69 -0.60 -0.82
C MET A 1 -21.38 0.06 -0.46
N LEU A 2 -21.02 0.14 0.83
CA LEU A 2 -19.76 0.74 1.26
C LEU A 2 -18.62 -0.25 0.99
N LYS A 3 -17.64 0.14 0.17
CA LYS A 3 -16.36 -0.61 0.07
C LYS A 3 -15.74 -0.62 1.46
N LYS A 4 -15.42 -1.81 1.98
CA LYS A 4 -14.85 -2.02 3.32
C LYS A 4 -13.51 -1.30 3.52
N TYR A 5 -12.78 -1.07 2.43
CA TYR A 5 -11.51 -0.36 2.42
C TYR A 5 -11.49 0.68 1.29
N PRO A 6 -10.85 1.84 1.51
CA PRO A 6 -10.59 2.78 0.41
C PRO A 6 -9.70 2.09 -0.63
N CYS A 7 -9.85 2.48 -1.89
CA CYS A 7 -9.01 2.00 -2.98
C CYS A 7 -9.05 3.04 -4.09
N THR A 8 -7.94 3.75 -4.25
CA THR A 8 -7.74 4.72 -5.32
C THR A 8 -7.19 4.01 -6.54
N MET A 9 -7.87 4.14 -7.68
CA MET A 9 -7.42 3.56 -8.94
C MET A 9 -6.27 4.39 -9.53
N GLN A 10 -5.26 3.74 -10.09
CA GLN A 10 -4.21 4.43 -10.84
C GLN A 10 -4.77 5.00 -12.15
N HIS A 11 -4.35 6.20 -12.54
CA HIS A 11 -4.78 6.85 -13.79
C HIS A 11 -3.83 6.55 -14.96
N GLY A 12 -2.53 6.49 -14.70
CA GLY A 12 -1.49 6.10 -15.65
C GLY A 12 -0.61 4.95 -15.14
N GLN A 13 0.30 4.48 -15.98
CA GLN A 13 1.21 3.37 -15.64
C GLN A 13 2.18 3.72 -14.50
N SER A 14 2.65 4.97 -14.44
CA SER A 14 3.57 5.44 -13.38
C SER A 14 2.87 5.81 -12.06
N ASP A 15 1.53 5.81 -12.01
CA ASP A 15 0.76 6.26 -10.84
C ASP A 15 0.58 5.21 -9.76
N CYS A 16 1.06 3.99 -9.95
CA CYS A 16 0.86 2.90 -9.00
C CYS A 16 1.27 3.29 -7.55
N ALA A 17 2.43 3.91 -7.37
CA ALA A 17 2.89 4.38 -6.06
C ALA A 17 2.02 5.50 -5.48
N ALA A 18 1.57 6.44 -6.31
CA ALA A 18 0.69 7.53 -5.89
C ALA A 18 -0.70 7.01 -5.49
N ALA A 19 -1.22 6.01 -6.21
CA ALA A 19 -2.49 5.38 -5.92
C ALA A 19 -2.49 4.60 -4.59
N VAL A 20 -1.42 3.84 -4.29
CA VAL A 20 -1.31 3.15 -3.00
C VAL A 20 -1.13 4.13 -1.84
N VAL A 21 -0.37 5.21 -2.03
CA VAL A 21 -0.22 6.26 -1.00
C VAL A 21 -1.55 6.96 -0.78
N SER A 22 -2.29 7.31 -1.84
CA SER A 22 -3.65 7.87 -1.74
C SER A 22 -4.58 6.95 -0.94
N THR A 23 -4.54 5.65 -1.23
CA THR A 23 -5.34 4.64 -0.52
C THR A 23 -5.00 4.56 0.97
N VAL A 24 -3.71 4.63 1.32
CA VAL A 24 -3.26 4.70 2.71
C VAL A 24 -3.76 5.99 3.38
N LEU A 25 -3.59 7.15 2.76
CA LEU A 25 -4.03 8.44 3.31
C LEU A 25 -5.54 8.46 3.58
N LEU A 26 -6.34 7.93 2.66
CA LEU A 26 -7.80 7.82 2.82
C LEU A 26 -8.17 6.94 4.02
N SER A 27 -7.38 5.91 4.33
CA SER A 27 -7.59 5.07 5.53
C SER A 27 -7.40 5.86 6.83
N TYR A 28 -6.58 6.92 6.79
CA TYR A 28 -6.37 7.88 7.87
C TYR A 28 -7.21 9.16 7.71
N LYS A 29 -8.26 9.13 6.87
CA LYS A 29 -9.17 10.26 6.60
C LYS A 29 -8.47 11.52 6.06
N LYS A 30 -7.32 11.36 5.40
CA LYS A 30 -6.59 12.43 4.72
C LYS A 30 -6.74 12.26 3.22
N GLU A 31 -7.19 13.31 2.54
CA GLU A 31 -7.37 13.31 1.10
C GLU A 31 -6.39 14.26 0.43
N LEU A 32 -5.73 13.80 -0.62
CA LEU A 32 -4.83 14.57 -1.47
C LEU A 32 -5.05 14.14 -2.92
N SER A 33 -4.91 15.07 -3.86
CA SER A 33 -4.94 14.74 -5.28
C SER A 33 -3.77 13.84 -5.65
N ILE A 34 -3.97 12.96 -6.64
CA ILE A 34 -2.90 12.08 -7.15
C ILE A 34 -1.68 12.91 -7.58
N MET A 35 -1.90 14.06 -8.24
CA MET A 35 -0.82 14.96 -8.65
C MET A 35 -0.01 15.48 -7.46
N LYS A 36 -0.66 15.86 -6.36
CA LYS A 36 0.07 16.32 -5.18
C LYS A 36 0.86 15.19 -4.53
N ILE A 37 0.31 13.99 -4.51
CA ILE A 37 1.01 12.80 -4.01
C ILE A 37 2.24 12.50 -4.86
N ARG A 38 2.11 12.51 -6.20
CA ARG A 38 3.23 12.34 -7.14
C ARG A 38 4.37 13.30 -6.85
N GLU A 39 4.07 14.57 -6.65
CA GLU A 39 5.07 15.59 -6.30
C GLU A 39 5.78 15.26 -4.97
N ILE A 40 5.02 14.87 -3.95
CA ILE A 40 5.54 14.61 -2.60
C ILE A 40 6.46 13.38 -2.56
N ILE A 41 6.08 12.30 -3.25
CA ILE A 41 6.83 11.04 -3.26
C ILE A 41 7.89 10.97 -4.38
N GLY A 42 7.96 12.00 -5.24
CA GLY A 42 8.93 12.09 -6.33
C GLY A 42 8.62 11.13 -7.49
N THR A 43 7.36 10.99 -7.86
CA THR A 43 6.95 10.18 -9.01
C THR A 43 7.29 10.87 -10.33
N ASP A 44 8.03 10.18 -11.19
CA ASP A 44 8.39 10.64 -12.53
C ASP A 44 7.72 9.78 -13.62
N MET A 45 8.31 9.74 -14.83
CA MET A 45 7.84 8.90 -15.93
C MET A 45 8.15 7.41 -15.75
N TYR A 46 9.15 7.06 -14.93
CA TYR A 46 9.59 5.69 -14.66
C TYR A 46 8.92 5.09 -13.41
N GLY A 47 8.25 5.92 -12.61
CA GLY A 47 7.47 5.49 -11.45
C GLY A 47 7.99 6.12 -10.18
N THR A 48 8.10 5.33 -9.11
CA THR A 48 8.55 5.82 -7.79
C THR A 48 9.36 4.76 -7.08
N THR A 49 10.39 5.20 -6.36
CA THR A 49 11.23 4.32 -5.55
C THR A 49 10.64 4.12 -4.14
N VAL A 50 11.02 3.04 -3.46
CA VAL A 50 10.64 2.82 -2.05
C VAL A 50 11.11 3.98 -1.17
N SER A 51 12.33 4.51 -1.41
CA SER A 51 12.85 5.65 -0.67
C SER A 51 12.02 6.92 -0.90
N GLY A 52 11.49 7.12 -2.11
CA GLY A 52 10.59 8.24 -2.43
C GLY A 52 9.28 8.17 -1.64
N ILE A 53 8.69 6.97 -1.55
CA ILE A 53 7.48 6.74 -0.73
C ILE A 53 7.76 7.03 0.75
N VAL A 54 8.86 6.48 1.31
CA VAL A 54 9.23 6.70 2.72
C VAL A 54 9.45 8.19 3.01
N SER A 55 10.25 8.87 2.19
CA SER A 55 10.51 10.31 2.33
C SER A 55 9.21 11.13 2.22
N GLY A 56 8.36 10.83 1.24
CA GLY A 56 7.10 11.53 1.05
C GLY A 56 6.10 11.33 2.18
N LEU A 57 5.99 10.11 2.72
CA LEU A 57 5.14 9.84 3.88
C LEU A 57 5.69 10.50 5.16
N ASN A 58 7.01 10.53 5.34
CA ASN A 58 7.63 11.26 6.46
C ASN A 58 7.32 12.78 6.36
N LYS A 59 7.37 13.37 5.17
CA LYS A 59 6.92 14.77 4.94
C LYS A 59 5.44 14.99 5.25
N LEU A 60 4.63 13.93 5.20
CA LEU A 60 3.22 13.93 5.57
C LEU A 60 2.98 13.62 7.06
N ASN A 61 4.04 13.63 7.87
CA ASN A 61 4.07 13.34 9.31
C ASN A 61 3.73 11.89 9.69
N PHE A 62 3.94 10.94 8.79
CA PHE A 62 3.91 9.52 9.13
C PHE A 62 5.27 9.06 9.65
N THR A 63 5.27 8.05 10.52
CA THR A 63 6.49 7.31 10.88
C THR A 63 6.53 6.04 10.05
N VAL A 64 7.46 5.95 9.10
CA VAL A 64 7.54 4.83 8.15
C VAL A 64 8.89 4.11 8.26
N LYS A 65 8.85 2.78 8.22
CA LYS A 65 10.04 1.94 8.07
C LYS A 65 9.87 1.04 6.85
N ALA A 66 10.85 1.07 5.94
CA ALA A 66 10.93 0.12 4.84
C ALA A 66 11.78 -1.08 5.28
N VAL A 67 11.21 -2.27 5.18
CA VAL A 67 11.86 -3.54 5.54
C VAL A 67 11.72 -4.54 4.41
N ARG A 68 12.69 -5.43 4.26
CA ARG A 68 12.55 -6.62 3.43
C ARG A 68 12.04 -7.74 4.30
N VAL A 69 11.00 -8.41 3.85
CA VAL A 69 10.30 -9.47 4.58
C VAL A 69 10.01 -10.63 3.63
N ALA A 70 10.03 -11.84 4.18
CA ALA A 70 9.50 -13.02 3.51
C ALA A 70 7.99 -13.12 3.74
N LEU A 71 7.32 -14.02 3.01
CA LEU A 71 5.87 -14.20 3.13
C LEU A 71 5.46 -14.64 4.55
N GLU A 72 6.31 -15.43 5.20
CA GLU A 72 6.13 -15.93 6.58
C GLU A 72 6.19 -14.84 7.65
N ASP A 73 6.88 -13.72 7.39
CA ASP A 73 6.96 -12.59 8.31
C ASP A 73 5.68 -11.74 8.31
N LEU A 74 4.82 -11.92 7.29
CA LEU A 74 3.54 -11.22 7.17
C LEU A 74 2.54 -11.78 8.17
N THR A 75 2.58 -11.25 9.39
CA THR A 75 1.68 -11.64 10.49
C THR A 75 0.65 -10.55 10.80
N PRO A 76 -0.48 -10.91 11.44
CA PRO A 76 -1.46 -9.92 11.90
C PRO A 76 -0.93 -8.90 12.93
N LYS A 77 0.29 -9.09 13.47
CA LYS A 77 0.93 -8.19 14.42
C LYS A 77 1.50 -6.92 13.77
N LEU A 78 1.55 -6.87 12.44
CA LEU A 78 2.01 -5.69 11.70
C LEU A 78 0.99 -4.54 11.79
N THR A 79 1.47 -3.32 11.59
CA THR A 79 0.60 -2.13 11.46
C THR A 79 -0.04 -2.12 10.08
N PHE A 80 -1.37 -1.95 10.04
CA PHE A 80 -2.14 -1.83 8.79
C PHE A 80 -2.78 -0.43 8.66
N PRO A 81 -3.01 0.05 7.43
CA PRO A 81 -2.60 -0.55 6.16
C PRO A 81 -1.09 -0.45 5.92
N ALA A 82 -0.53 -1.46 5.23
CA ALA A 82 0.88 -1.52 4.84
C ALA A 82 1.03 -1.46 3.32
N ILE A 83 2.12 -0.87 2.83
CA ILE A 83 2.46 -0.86 1.40
C ILE A 83 3.45 -2.00 1.14
N LEU A 84 3.16 -2.84 0.16
CA LEU A 84 4.05 -3.91 -0.29
C LEU A 84 4.56 -3.58 -1.69
N GLN A 85 5.84 -3.88 -1.93
CA GLN A 85 6.40 -3.95 -3.28
C GLN A 85 6.39 -5.41 -3.74
N VAL A 86 5.77 -5.68 -4.88
CA VAL A 86 5.63 -7.02 -5.46
C VAL A 86 6.08 -7.03 -6.91
N LYS A 87 6.26 -8.24 -7.45
CA LYS A 87 6.38 -8.47 -8.89
C LYS A 87 5.02 -8.88 -9.44
N ASN A 88 4.54 -8.18 -10.47
CA ASN A 88 3.34 -8.61 -11.18
C ASN A 88 3.65 -9.79 -12.12
N ASP A 89 2.62 -10.32 -12.78
CA ASP A 89 2.73 -11.46 -13.70
C ASP A 89 3.68 -11.21 -14.88
N LEU A 90 3.96 -9.93 -15.18
CA LEU A 90 4.90 -9.49 -16.23
C LEU A 90 6.32 -9.24 -15.69
N GLY A 91 6.60 -9.54 -14.42
CA GLY A 91 7.92 -9.34 -13.79
C GLY A 91 8.26 -7.88 -13.47
N GLN A 92 7.29 -6.97 -13.59
CA GLN A 92 7.47 -5.54 -13.31
C GLN A 92 7.26 -5.26 -11.82
N ASN A 93 7.94 -4.23 -11.31
CA ASN A 93 7.74 -3.76 -9.95
C ASN A 93 6.37 -3.09 -9.83
N HIS A 94 5.59 -3.52 -8.84
CA HIS A 94 4.28 -2.96 -8.55
C HIS A 94 4.14 -2.74 -7.04
N PHE A 95 3.29 -1.79 -6.65
CA PHE A 95 2.96 -1.54 -5.26
C PHE A 95 1.51 -1.88 -4.99
N VAL A 96 1.25 -2.52 -3.85
CA VAL A 96 -0.10 -2.87 -3.39
C VAL A 96 -0.31 -2.46 -1.95
N VAL A 97 -1.57 -2.25 -1.55
CA VAL A 97 -1.94 -1.98 -0.15
C VAL A 97 -2.47 -3.25 0.49
N LEU A 98 -1.82 -3.66 1.58
CA LEU A 98 -2.29 -4.73 2.44
C LEU A 98 -3.12 -4.12 3.59
N HIS A 99 -4.43 -4.37 3.59
CA HIS A 99 -5.34 -3.82 4.60
C HIS A 99 -5.48 -4.67 5.86
N SER A 100 -5.33 -5.99 5.74
CA SER A 100 -5.44 -6.92 6.87
C SER A 100 -4.94 -8.30 6.46
N ILE A 101 -4.39 -9.05 7.41
CA ILE A 101 -4.12 -10.48 7.28
C ILE A 101 -5.13 -11.22 8.15
N LYS A 102 -5.78 -12.23 7.58
CA LYS A 102 -6.64 -13.15 8.34
C LYS A 102 -5.87 -14.44 8.55
N GLU A 103 -5.78 -14.89 9.80
CA GLU A 103 -5.31 -16.25 10.07
C GLU A 103 -6.28 -17.24 9.43
N LYS A 104 -5.74 -18.16 8.66
CA LYS A 104 -6.51 -19.26 8.10
C LYS A 104 -6.67 -20.28 9.23
N ILE A 105 -7.82 -20.29 9.89
CA ILE A 105 -8.16 -21.36 10.84
C ILE A 105 -8.41 -22.62 10.01
N ASN A 106 -7.38 -23.46 9.87
CA ASN A 106 -7.53 -24.78 9.27
C ASN A 106 -8.26 -25.69 10.26
N GLY A 107 -9.55 -25.91 10.01
CA GLY A 107 -10.27 -27.10 10.50
C GLY A 107 -11.13 -26.91 11.76
N THR A 108 -12.27 -26.25 11.62
CA THR A 108 -13.46 -26.78 12.30
C THR A 108 -14.68 -26.63 11.40
N ARG A 109 -15.09 -27.74 10.78
CA ARG A 109 -16.53 -27.98 10.61
C ARG A 109 -17.08 -28.13 12.03
N ILE A 110 -17.70 -27.11 12.58
CA ILE A 110 -18.74 -27.33 13.58
C ILE A 110 -20.06 -27.22 12.83
N THR A 111 -20.55 -28.38 12.38
CA THR A 111 -21.99 -28.59 12.29
C THR A 111 -22.52 -28.60 13.72
N LYS A 112 -23.12 -27.49 14.13
CA LYS A 112 -24.36 -27.37 14.91
C LYS A 112 -24.60 -25.92 15.27
#